data_AF-A0A6B3G8Z6-F1
#
_entry.id   AF-A0A6B3G8Z6-F1
#
_cell.length_a   1.000
_cell.length_b   1.000
_cell.length_c   1.000
_cell.angle_alpha   90.00
_cell.angle_beta   90.00
_cell.angle_gamma   90.00
#
_symmetry.space_group_name_H-M   'P 1'
#
loop_
_entity.id
_entity.type
_entity.pdbx_description
1 polymer ?
#
loop_
_entity_poly.entity_id
_entity_poly.type
_entity_poly.pdbx_seq_one_letter_code
_entity_poly.pdbx_strand_id
1 'polypeptide(L)'
;MLSARGTARAGTVTVLAALLGALLPAATAQAADRTVQGGRLDWGVKSSFQSYVTGPVAQGGYTLQGGAATVGADQFRFHSAAGSYNPDTGAFSAAFSGGVRFLGHPKNGGHELDLTIARPTVRVSGGNGTLYADMTSKAKGTGQVTTSAQVPLATLDVSGIEMRGGGGPIGLSNLPATLTAQGARAFAGYYTAGTALDPVSLSADLLAAARQPSKSPADEGKEGDGEQEKKAGKEKGKARIEDAALDWGVRRTFREYVTGSLAQGEWQLADGAEDGGALFRFTSGEGTFDKKGRRLDASFDGSVRFTGAHGLDLRLSEVTVRVEDGEGTLRADVRDAGEAAENVPLVTFAAKELKAEDGLITLTEAPAKLTAKGAEAFGSLYRKGTAMDPVSLAVALDEKAVLPALPDLGSADTPAASPEPEEAAAKEAAEPAAAGSSSPALPLAVGAGVVALAAAGGGLVIARKRRPA
;
A
#
# COMPACT_ATOMS: atom_id res chain seq x y z
N MET A 1 27.47 100.43 -14.00
CA MET A 1 26.42 101.42 -13.68
C MET A 1 25.48 100.79 -12.67
N LEU A 2 25.04 101.61 -11.71
CA LEU A 2 24.22 101.27 -10.55
C LEU A 2 22.88 100.61 -10.91
N SER A 3 22.37 99.82 -9.97
CA SER A 3 21.11 100.02 -9.22
C SER A 3 20.36 98.70 -9.07
N ALA A 4 20.23 98.21 -7.83
CA ALA A 4 19.02 98.37 -6.99
C ALA A 4 17.91 97.40 -7.44
N ARG A 5 17.09 96.76 -6.62
CA ARG A 5 16.79 96.68 -5.19
C ARG A 5 15.67 95.61 -5.17
N GLY A 6 15.54 94.78 -4.13
CA GLY A 6 14.34 93.92 -4.09
C GLY A 6 14.39 92.80 -3.07
N THR A 7 14.02 93.13 -1.85
CA THR A 7 13.85 92.27 -0.69
C THR A 7 12.71 91.24 -0.79
N ALA A 8 12.97 90.09 -0.14
CA ALA A 8 12.11 89.39 0.83
C ALA A 8 11.25 88.18 0.41
N ARG A 9 11.48 87.11 1.22
CA ARG A 9 10.60 86.04 1.71
C ARG A 9 10.23 84.90 0.76
N ALA A 10 10.79 83.71 1.02
CA ALA A 10 10.24 82.67 1.90
C ALA A 10 10.61 81.25 1.39
N GLY A 11 10.82 80.31 2.31
CA GLY A 11 10.60 78.89 2.02
C GLY A 11 11.80 77.97 2.14
N THR A 12 11.96 77.41 3.34
CA THR A 12 12.83 76.30 3.70
C THR A 12 12.35 74.97 3.08
N VAL A 13 13.28 74.00 3.03
CA VAL A 13 13.11 72.53 2.92
C VAL A 13 13.19 71.89 1.52
N THR A 14 14.31 71.21 1.26
CA THR A 14 14.45 69.98 0.45
C THR A 14 15.88 69.47 0.62
N VAL A 15 16.23 68.20 0.82
CA VAL A 15 15.50 66.97 1.15
C VAL A 15 16.62 66.02 1.65
N LEU A 16 16.46 65.42 2.82
CA LEU A 16 17.31 64.33 3.32
C LEU A 16 16.59 63.01 2.99
N ALA A 17 16.67 62.56 1.73
CA ALA A 17 16.02 61.33 1.27
C ALA A 17 16.99 60.45 0.47
N ALA A 18 18.09 60.03 1.11
CA ALA A 18 19.04 59.12 0.48
C ALA A 18 19.48 57.93 1.36
N LEU A 19 18.90 57.71 2.55
CA LEU A 19 19.45 56.71 3.49
C LEU A 19 18.41 55.85 4.26
N LEU A 20 17.20 55.65 3.72
CA LEU A 20 16.17 54.79 4.35
C LEU A 20 15.74 53.58 3.53
N GLY A 21 16.43 53.26 2.43
CA GLY A 21 16.09 52.12 1.56
C GLY A 21 16.69 50.75 1.93
N ALA A 22 17.50 50.65 2.99
CA ALA A 22 18.31 49.45 3.27
C ALA A 22 17.81 48.56 4.42
N LEU A 23 16.54 48.67 4.83
CA LEU A 23 15.97 47.93 5.97
C LEU A 23 14.57 47.36 5.69
N LEU A 24 14.31 46.94 4.45
CA LEU A 24 13.23 45.99 4.20
C LEU A 24 13.79 44.59 4.49
N PRO A 25 13.26 43.83 5.46
CA PRO A 25 13.60 42.43 5.55
C PRO A 25 13.19 41.79 4.22
N ALA A 26 14.15 41.18 3.53
CA ALA A 26 13.83 40.29 2.43
C ALA A 26 12.85 39.26 3.00
N ALA A 27 11.59 39.32 2.56
CA ALA A 27 10.65 38.25 2.84
C ALA A 27 11.23 37.00 2.19
N THR A 28 11.88 36.16 2.99
CA THR A 28 12.26 34.82 2.57
C THR A 28 10.97 34.15 2.14
N ALA A 29 10.86 33.79 0.86
CA ALA A 29 9.77 32.99 0.37
C ALA A 29 9.79 31.66 1.14
N GLN A 30 8.97 31.56 2.19
CA GLN A 30 8.79 30.33 2.95
C GLN A 30 8.07 29.35 2.04
N ALA A 31 8.70 28.21 1.77
CA ALA A 31 8.05 27.17 1.01
C ALA A 31 6.93 26.60 1.91
N ALA A 32 5.69 26.74 1.46
CA ALA A 32 4.54 26.24 2.19
C ALA A 32 4.68 24.74 2.47
N ASP A 33 4.18 24.31 3.63
CA ASP A 33 4.05 22.89 3.96
C ASP A 33 3.29 22.18 2.84
N ARG A 34 3.75 20.98 2.51
CA ARG A 34 3.14 20.12 1.51
C ARG A 34 2.41 19.00 2.18
N THR A 35 1.23 18.69 1.66
CA THR A 35 0.45 17.53 2.11
C THR A 35 1.06 16.26 1.56
N VAL A 36 1.28 15.28 2.43
CA VAL A 36 1.56 13.89 2.03
C VAL A 36 0.22 13.19 1.84
N GLN A 37 -0.01 12.62 0.66
CA GLN A 37 -1.22 11.88 0.33
C GLN A 37 -0.92 10.82 -0.73
N GLY A 38 -0.71 9.59 -0.29
CA GLY A 38 -0.23 8.48 -1.12
C GLY A 38 1.17 8.01 -0.73
N GLY A 39 1.52 6.80 -1.14
CA GLY A 39 2.78 6.13 -0.81
C GLY A 39 2.63 4.94 0.12
N ARG A 40 3.76 4.28 0.41
CA ARG A 40 3.82 2.98 1.10
C ARG A 40 4.98 2.88 2.08
N LEU A 41 4.90 1.94 3.02
CA LEU A 41 5.95 1.57 3.95
C LEU A 41 6.13 0.05 3.95
N ASP A 42 7.35 -0.40 3.71
CA ASP A 42 7.74 -1.80 3.70
C ASP A 42 8.62 -2.10 4.91
N TRP A 43 8.20 -3.07 5.72
CA TRP A 43 8.89 -3.43 6.95
C TRP A 43 8.62 -4.88 7.38
N GLY A 44 9.68 -5.62 7.70
CA GLY A 44 9.60 -7.01 8.17
C GLY A 44 9.37 -7.17 9.67
N VAL A 45 9.26 -6.07 10.44
CA VAL A 45 9.27 -6.08 11.90
C VAL A 45 10.61 -6.58 12.46
N LYS A 46 10.84 -7.90 12.40
CA LYS A 46 12.11 -8.56 12.69
C LYS A 46 12.07 -9.98 12.11
N SER A 47 12.96 -10.27 11.17
CA SER A 47 13.09 -11.58 10.49
C SER A 47 13.07 -12.76 11.47
N SER A 48 13.92 -12.72 12.51
CA SER A 48 13.97 -13.78 13.53
C SER A 48 12.67 -13.95 14.32
N PHE A 49 11.88 -12.87 14.49
CA PHE A 49 10.57 -12.95 15.15
C PHE A 49 9.56 -13.63 14.23
N GLN A 50 9.55 -13.27 12.95
CA GLN A 50 8.68 -13.91 11.96
C GLN A 50 8.96 -15.41 11.88
N SER A 51 10.23 -15.81 11.71
CA SER A 51 10.62 -17.23 11.67
C SER A 51 10.27 -17.97 12.95
N TYR A 52 10.34 -17.31 14.10
CA TYR A 52 9.92 -17.90 15.37
C TYR A 52 8.41 -18.16 15.41
N VAL A 53 7.60 -17.17 15.02
CA VAL A 53 6.12 -17.24 15.03
C VAL A 53 5.64 -18.30 14.05
N THR A 54 6.14 -18.32 12.81
CA THR A 54 5.73 -19.26 11.76
C THR A 54 6.41 -20.62 11.87
N GLY A 55 7.45 -20.73 12.71
CA GLY A 55 8.22 -21.95 12.91
C GLY A 55 7.57 -22.96 13.87
N PRO A 56 8.22 -24.14 14.05
CA PRO A 56 7.67 -25.25 14.83
C PRO A 56 7.62 -24.99 16.34
N VAL A 57 8.27 -23.92 16.83
CA VAL A 57 8.33 -23.58 18.25
C VAL A 57 7.07 -22.84 18.69
N ALA A 58 6.72 -21.74 18.01
CA ALA A 58 5.49 -21.02 18.33
C ALA A 58 4.27 -21.65 17.67
N GLN A 59 4.43 -22.43 16.59
CA GLN A 59 3.33 -23.06 15.86
C GLN A 59 2.21 -22.06 15.53
N GLY A 60 2.65 -20.88 15.11
CA GLY A 60 1.82 -19.71 14.94
C GLY A 60 1.70 -19.29 13.48
N GLY A 61 1.26 -18.06 13.30
CA GLY A 61 1.15 -17.42 12.01
C GLY A 61 0.81 -15.94 12.18
N TYR A 62 0.58 -15.28 11.06
CA TYR A 62 0.13 -13.90 11.05
C TYR A 62 -1.12 -13.74 10.19
N THR A 63 -1.87 -12.67 10.46
CA THR A 63 -3.00 -12.22 9.66
C THR A 63 -2.83 -10.74 9.37
N LEU A 64 -3.11 -10.34 8.13
CA LEU A 64 -3.07 -8.93 7.74
C LEU A 64 -4.41 -8.26 8.00
N GLN A 65 -4.36 -6.96 8.25
CA GLN A 65 -5.49 -6.12 8.62
C GLN A 65 -5.42 -4.79 7.89
N GLY A 66 -6.58 -4.16 7.64
CA GLY A 66 -6.69 -2.80 7.11
C GLY A 66 -5.92 -2.58 5.80
N GLY A 67 -6.03 -3.52 4.86
CA GLY A 67 -5.43 -3.40 3.52
C GLY A 67 -3.93 -3.69 3.42
N ALA A 68 -3.27 -4.04 4.53
CA ALA A 68 -1.86 -4.43 4.48
C ALA A 68 -1.62 -5.63 3.53
N ALA A 69 -0.46 -5.63 2.88
CA ALA A 69 -0.01 -6.69 1.97
C ALA A 69 1.35 -7.27 2.43
N THR A 70 1.85 -8.28 1.70
CA THR A 70 3.23 -8.76 1.84
C THR A 70 4.05 -8.43 0.60
N VAL A 71 5.35 -8.24 0.78
CA VAL A 71 6.33 -8.07 -0.29
C VAL A 71 7.38 -9.16 -0.12
N GLY A 72 7.45 -10.07 -1.08
CA GLY A 72 8.22 -11.30 -0.92
C GLY A 72 7.77 -12.11 0.31
N ALA A 73 8.70 -12.85 0.90
CA ALA A 73 8.43 -13.71 2.06
C ALA A 73 8.52 -12.98 3.41
N ASP A 74 9.25 -11.87 3.48
CA ASP A 74 9.80 -11.36 4.74
C ASP A 74 9.38 -9.93 5.08
N GLN A 75 8.59 -9.25 4.24
CA GLN A 75 8.15 -7.88 4.48
C GLN A 75 6.64 -7.71 4.42
N PHE A 76 6.13 -6.82 5.27
CA PHE A 76 4.76 -6.33 5.24
C PHE A 76 4.74 -4.95 4.59
N ARG A 77 3.73 -4.70 3.77
CA ARG A 77 3.47 -3.41 3.14
C ARG A 77 2.27 -2.74 3.77
N PHE A 78 2.48 -1.52 4.21
CA PHE A 78 1.50 -0.57 4.72
C PHE A 78 1.33 0.53 3.67
N HIS A 79 0.12 1.05 3.47
CA HIS A 79 -0.20 1.89 2.30
C HIS A 79 -0.88 3.19 2.70
N SER A 80 -1.24 4.01 1.70
CA SER A 80 -2.03 5.23 1.87
C SER A 80 -1.41 6.19 2.89
N ALA A 81 -0.15 6.56 2.65
CA ALA A 81 0.52 7.54 3.51
C ALA A 81 -0.27 8.86 3.56
N ALA A 82 -0.46 9.40 4.76
CA ALA A 82 -1.08 10.69 4.99
C ALA A 82 -0.27 11.51 5.98
N GLY A 83 -0.11 12.81 5.71
CA GLY A 83 0.61 13.69 6.63
C GLY A 83 1.14 14.96 5.97
N SER A 84 2.35 15.35 6.32
CA SER A 84 2.92 16.63 5.92
C SER A 84 4.43 16.58 5.73
N TYR A 85 4.92 17.49 4.89
CA TYR A 85 6.33 17.70 4.63
C TYR A 85 6.65 19.18 4.54
N ASN A 86 7.63 19.64 5.32
CA ASN A 86 8.15 21.00 5.27
C ASN A 86 9.53 20.98 4.58
N PRO A 87 9.65 21.49 3.34
CA PRO A 87 10.90 21.44 2.59
C PRO A 87 12.00 22.37 3.13
N ASP A 88 11.67 23.39 3.93
CA ASP A 88 12.66 24.33 4.47
C ASP A 88 13.42 23.70 5.66
N THR A 89 12.70 22.96 6.50
CA THR A 89 13.23 22.34 7.72
C THR A 89 13.60 20.87 7.53
N GLY A 90 12.98 20.20 6.55
CA GLY A 90 13.03 18.75 6.36
C GLY A 90 12.15 17.98 7.33
N ALA A 91 11.25 18.67 8.06
CA ALA A 91 10.28 18.01 8.92
C ALA A 91 9.29 17.22 8.07
N PHE A 92 9.11 15.95 8.41
CA PHE A 92 8.29 15.01 7.65
C PHE A 92 7.45 14.16 8.61
N SER A 93 6.20 13.94 8.26
CA SER A 93 5.31 12.99 8.93
C SER A 93 4.47 12.25 7.90
N ALA A 94 4.48 10.93 7.94
CA ALA A 94 3.64 10.07 7.13
C ALA A 94 3.06 8.94 7.98
N ALA A 95 1.75 8.94 8.16
CA ALA A 95 0.99 7.86 8.77
C ALA A 95 0.44 6.93 7.69
N PHE A 96 0.66 5.63 7.84
CA PHE A 96 0.24 4.61 6.88
C PHE A 96 -0.91 3.77 7.46
N SER A 97 -1.79 3.31 6.57
CA SER A 97 -2.82 2.33 6.85
C SER A 97 -2.26 0.91 6.84
N GLY A 98 -2.97 -0.01 7.48
CA GLY A 98 -2.60 -1.42 7.55
C GLY A 98 -2.21 -1.89 8.95
N GLY A 99 -2.18 -3.21 9.11
CA GLY A 99 -1.79 -3.88 10.33
C GLY A 99 -1.44 -5.35 10.10
N VAL A 100 -0.65 -5.89 11.01
CA VAL A 100 -0.32 -7.31 11.08
C VAL A 100 -0.55 -7.82 12.50
N ARG A 101 -1.26 -8.93 12.62
CA ARG A 101 -1.48 -9.64 13.88
C ARG A 101 -0.79 -10.99 13.85
N PHE A 102 0.15 -11.18 14.77
CA PHE A 102 0.86 -12.43 15.01
C PHE A 102 0.19 -13.20 16.14
N LEU A 103 -0.01 -14.50 15.91
CA LEU A 103 -0.51 -15.45 16.89
C LEU A 103 0.48 -16.61 17.02
N GLY A 104 0.68 -17.11 18.23
CA GLY A 104 1.56 -18.24 18.49
C GLY A 104 1.32 -18.85 19.88
N HIS A 105 1.91 -20.00 20.14
CA HIS A 105 1.69 -20.83 21.33
C HIS A 105 0.21 -21.13 21.55
N PRO A 106 -0.42 -21.92 20.67
CA PRO A 106 -1.82 -22.30 20.83
C PRO A 106 -2.00 -23.11 22.13
N LYS A 107 -2.96 -22.68 22.96
CA LYS A 107 -3.27 -23.32 24.24
C LYS A 107 -4.74 -23.10 24.60
N ASN A 108 -5.45 -24.18 24.94
CA ASN A 108 -6.81 -24.15 25.48
C ASN A 108 -7.78 -23.23 24.70
N GLY A 109 -7.79 -23.31 23.37
CA GLY A 109 -8.68 -22.51 22.53
C GLY A 109 -8.26 -21.05 22.33
N GLY A 110 -7.05 -20.66 22.74
CA GLY A 110 -6.46 -19.35 22.49
C GLY A 110 -4.96 -19.42 22.19
N HIS A 111 -4.29 -18.27 22.27
CA HIS A 111 -2.86 -18.11 22.01
C HIS A 111 -2.18 -17.37 23.17
N GLU A 112 -1.01 -17.85 23.59
CA GLU A 112 -0.18 -17.14 24.58
C GLU A 112 0.56 -15.95 23.94
N LEU A 113 0.98 -16.08 22.67
CA LEU A 113 1.47 -14.96 21.87
C LEU A 113 0.33 -14.39 21.04
N ASP A 114 0.03 -13.12 21.27
CA ASP A 114 -0.93 -12.33 20.50
C ASP A 114 -0.42 -10.90 20.43
N LEU A 115 0.07 -10.51 19.26
CA LEU A 115 0.68 -9.21 19.00
C LEU A 115 0.08 -8.61 17.74
N THR A 116 -0.50 -7.42 17.85
CA THR A 116 -0.90 -6.62 16.70
C THR A 116 -0.06 -5.36 16.62
N ILE A 117 0.48 -5.11 15.43
CA ILE A 117 1.15 -3.87 15.04
C ILE A 117 0.31 -3.24 13.94
N ALA A 118 -0.15 -2.01 14.11
CA ALA A 118 -1.00 -1.34 13.14
C ALA A 118 -0.66 0.15 13.02
N ARG A 119 -1.10 0.75 11.93
CA ARG A 119 -1.00 2.20 11.65
C ARG A 119 0.41 2.78 11.89
N PRO A 120 1.45 2.24 11.21
CA PRO A 120 2.79 2.76 11.40
C PRO A 120 2.85 4.22 10.94
N THR A 121 3.57 5.06 11.69
CA THR A 121 3.79 6.46 11.33
C THR A 121 5.27 6.75 11.41
N VAL A 122 5.85 7.30 10.35
CA VAL A 122 7.23 7.78 10.37
C VAL A 122 7.21 9.29 10.58
N ARG A 123 8.01 9.75 11.55
CA ARG A 123 8.27 11.19 11.75
C ARG A 123 9.76 11.44 11.68
N VAL A 124 10.14 12.47 10.93
CA VAL A 124 11.51 13.00 10.87
C VAL A 124 11.48 14.45 11.30
N SER A 125 12.30 14.82 12.27
CA SER A 125 12.45 16.20 12.72
C SER A 125 13.84 16.42 13.30
N GLY A 126 14.47 17.54 12.95
CA GLY A 126 15.80 17.89 13.44
C GLY A 126 16.86 16.80 13.18
N GLY A 127 16.77 16.09 12.06
CA GLY A 127 17.67 14.99 11.70
C GLY A 127 17.45 13.67 12.46
N ASN A 128 16.36 13.56 13.24
CA ASN A 128 16.01 12.33 13.96
C ASN A 128 14.77 11.70 13.34
N GLY A 129 14.85 10.42 13.00
CA GLY A 129 13.72 9.62 12.55
C GLY A 129 13.13 8.77 13.67
N THR A 130 11.82 8.59 13.70
CA THR A 130 11.14 7.68 14.62
C THR A 130 9.98 6.99 13.91
N LEU A 131 9.95 5.66 14.02
CA LEU A 131 8.80 4.83 13.66
C LEU A 131 7.88 4.71 14.87
N TYR A 132 6.64 5.14 14.71
CA TYR A 132 5.56 4.93 15.64
C TYR A 132 4.63 3.83 15.15
N ALA A 133 3.96 3.14 16.06
CA ALA A 133 2.89 2.21 15.70
C ALA A 133 1.88 2.06 16.84
N ASP A 134 0.68 1.65 16.48
CA ASP A 134 -0.30 1.16 17.44
C ASP A 134 0.00 -0.29 17.77
N MET A 135 0.11 -0.57 19.06
CA MET A 135 0.55 -1.85 19.59
C MET A 135 -0.54 -2.43 20.45
N THR A 136 -0.93 -3.67 20.17
CA THR A 136 -1.71 -4.50 21.11
C THR A 136 -0.92 -5.76 21.40
N SER A 137 -0.58 -6.01 22.65
CA SER A 137 0.25 -7.14 23.04
C SER A 137 -0.32 -7.87 24.23
N LYS A 138 -0.34 -9.21 24.18
CA LYS A 138 -0.59 -10.07 25.33
C LYS A 138 0.72 -10.36 26.07
N ALA A 139 0.75 -10.08 27.37
CA ALA A 139 1.90 -10.34 28.21
C ALA A 139 2.08 -11.85 28.50
N LYS A 140 3.32 -12.34 28.43
CA LYS A 140 3.66 -13.72 28.78
C LYS A 140 3.32 -14.00 30.26
N GLY A 141 2.71 -15.15 30.52
CA GLY A 141 2.41 -15.62 31.88
C GLY A 141 1.11 -15.06 32.46
N THR A 142 0.94 -13.73 32.50
CA THR A 142 -0.30 -13.12 33.05
C THR A 142 -1.46 -13.15 32.06
N GLY A 143 -1.16 -13.16 30.74
CA GLY A 143 -2.18 -13.10 29.70
C GLY A 143 -2.87 -11.74 29.56
N GLN A 144 -2.42 -10.72 30.30
CA GLN A 144 -2.97 -9.37 30.24
C GLN A 144 -2.72 -8.78 28.85
N VAL A 145 -3.78 -8.28 28.22
CA VAL A 145 -3.69 -7.56 26.94
C VAL A 145 -3.57 -6.07 27.22
N THR A 146 -2.56 -5.44 26.61
CA THR A 146 -2.36 -3.99 26.66
C THR A 146 -2.46 -3.44 25.24
N THR A 147 -3.19 -2.34 25.07
CA THR A 147 -3.25 -1.59 23.81
C THR A 147 -2.69 -0.19 24.04
N SER A 148 -1.85 0.28 23.13
CA SER A 148 -1.23 1.61 23.17
C SER A 148 -1.15 2.16 21.75
N ALA A 149 -1.67 3.37 21.56
CA ALA A 149 -1.60 4.05 20.27
C ALA A 149 -0.28 4.82 20.12
N GLN A 150 0.25 4.83 18.90
CA GLN A 150 1.40 5.61 18.45
C GLN A 150 2.57 5.53 19.44
N VAL A 151 2.94 4.32 19.83
CA VAL A 151 4.14 4.04 20.61
C VAL A 151 5.34 4.43 19.76
N PRO A 152 6.31 5.24 20.24
CA PRO A 152 7.58 5.46 19.55
C PRO A 152 8.36 4.15 19.57
N LEU A 153 8.14 3.32 18.57
CA LEU A 153 8.52 1.92 18.54
C LEU A 153 10.01 1.76 18.29
N ALA A 154 10.53 2.47 17.29
CA ALA A 154 11.93 2.42 16.92
C ALA A 154 12.47 3.80 16.52
N THR A 155 13.73 4.06 16.83
CA THR A 155 14.48 5.15 16.18
C THR A 155 14.90 4.70 14.79
N LEU A 156 14.77 5.59 13.81
CA LEU A 156 15.22 5.37 12.44
C LEU A 156 16.46 6.21 12.20
N ASP A 157 17.52 5.56 11.72
CA ASP A 157 18.73 6.27 11.30
C ASP A 157 18.48 6.92 9.93
N VAL A 158 18.36 8.25 9.94
CA VAL A 158 18.22 9.11 8.76
C VAL A 158 19.47 9.97 8.56
N SER A 159 20.58 9.64 9.23
CA SER A 159 21.82 10.38 9.10
C SER A 159 22.35 10.28 7.66
N GLY A 160 22.88 11.41 7.16
CA GLY A 160 23.36 11.50 5.78
C GLY A 160 22.26 11.63 4.72
N ILE A 161 20.98 11.64 5.09
CA ILE A 161 19.87 11.88 4.18
C ILE A 161 19.52 13.38 4.19
N GLU A 162 19.62 14.04 3.03
CA GLU A 162 19.15 15.42 2.88
C GLU A 162 17.63 15.43 2.75
N MET A 163 16.98 15.77 3.86
CA MET A 163 15.52 15.83 3.96
C MET A 163 14.94 17.18 3.53
N ARG A 164 15.74 18.20 3.18
CA ARG A 164 15.24 19.51 2.76
C ARG A 164 15.11 19.62 1.24
N GLY A 165 14.25 20.53 0.80
CA GLY A 165 14.03 20.82 -0.62
C GLY A 165 13.15 19.77 -1.31
N GLY A 166 13.42 19.49 -2.59
CA GLY A 166 12.66 18.52 -3.38
C GLY A 166 11.29 19.00 -3.86
N GLY A 167 10.83 18.47 -5.00
CA GLY A 167 9.53 18.74 -5.63
C GLY A 167 8.63 17.51 -5.72
N GLY A 168 9.25 16.33 -5.87
CA GLY A 168 8.59 15.06 -6.12
C GLY A 168 8.39 14.22 -4.85
N PRO A 169 7.97 12.95 -5.02
CA PRO A 169 7.72 12.05 -3.90
C PRO A 169 8.98 11.84 -3.05
N ILE A 170 8.78 11.62 -1.76
CA ILE A 170 9.85 11.28 -0.82
C ILE A 170 10.05 9.77 -0.88
N GLY A 171 11.29 9.33 -1.10
CA GLY A 171 11.68 7.93 -1.02
C GLY A 171 12.80 7.75 0.00
N LEU A 172 12.59 6.89 0.99
CA LEU A 172 13.61 6.51 1.97
C LEU A 172 13.76 5.00 1.93
N SER A 173 14.98 4.50 1.85
CA SER A 173 15.22 3.07 1.66
C SER A 173 16.15 2.53 2.72
N ASN A 174 15.81 1.34 3.23
CA ASN A 174 16.61 0.55 4.15
C ASN A 174 17.08 1.32 5.39
N LEU A 175 16.22 2.16 5.96
CA LEU A 175 16.51 2.93 7.17
C LEU A 175 16.75 1.95 8.34
N PRO A 176 17.96 1.93 8.94
CA PRO A 176 18.22 1.12 10.12
C PRO A 176 17.26 1.48 11.25
N ALA A 177 16.62 0.47 11.82
CA ALA A 177 15.63 0.63 12.88
C ALA A 177 16.13 0.02 14.19
N THR A 178 16.12 0.81 15.26
CA THR A 178 16.55 0.36 16.61
C THR A 178 15.40 0.50 17.60
N LEU A 179 15.04 -0.60 18.27
CA LEU A 179 13.91 -0.65 19.19
C LEU A 179 14.12 0.30 20.38
N THR A 180 13.13 1.14 20.67
CA THR A 180 13.21 2.04 21.84
C THR A 180 12.87 1.32 23.15
N ALA A 181 13.07 1.98 24.28
CA ALA A 181 12.61 1.49 25.58
C ALA A 181 11.08 1.37 25.67
N GLN A 182 10.33 2.24 24.98
CA GLN A 182 8.87 2.15 24.93
C GLN A 182 8.42 1.02 24.01
N GLY A 183 9.09 0.86 22.86
CA GLY A 183 8.89 -0.26 21.95
C GLY A 183 9.14 -1.62 22.62
N ALA A 184 10.23 -1.76 23.36
CA ALA A 184 10.55 -2.96 24.15
C ALA A 184 9.42 -3.36 25.11
N ARG A 185 8.83 -2.38 25.81
CA ARG A 185 7.67 -2.61 26.68
C ARG A 185 6.43 -3.04 25.90
N ALA A 186 6.18 -2.42 24.74
CA ALA A 186 5.06 -2.74 23.86
C ALA A 186 5.19 -4.11 23.17
N PHE A 187 6.41 -4.63 22.99
CA PHE A 187 6.68 -6.03 22.63
C PHE A 187 6.59 -6.97 23.85
N ALA A 188 5.78 -6.64 24.85
CA ALA A 188 5.62 -7.40 26.10
C ALA A 188 6.96 -7.75 26.81
N GLY A 189 8.02 -6.97 26.57
CA GLY A 189 9.36 -7.22 27.13
C GLY A 189 10.14 -8.36 26.49
N TYR A 190 9.68 -8.93 25.36
CA TYR A 190 10.40 -10.00 24.65
C TYR A 190 11.76 -9.56 24.09
N TYR A 191 11.88 -8.27 23.77
CA TYR A 191 13.10 -7.66 23.26
C TYR A 191 13.53 -6.51 24.17
N THR A 192 14.84 -6.30 24.29
CA THR A 192 15.40 -5.18 25.04
C THR A 192 15.51 -3.93 24.18
N ALA A 193 15.48 -2.75 24.82
CA ALA A 193 15.81 -1.50 24.14
C ALA A 193 17.20 -1.60 23.48
N GLY A 194 17.37 -0.98 22.32
CA GLY A 194 18.60 -1.09 21.53
C GLY A 194 18.66 -2.33 20.62
N THR A 195 17.67 -3.23 20.67
CA THR A 195 17.58 -4.36 19.74
C THR A 195 17.41 -3.84 18.32
N ALA A 196 18.28 -4.30 17.40
CA ALA A 196 18.12 -4.04 15.98
C ALA A 196 16.87 -4.75 15.44
N LEU A 197 16.04 -4.00 14.71
CA LEU A 197 14.88 -4.48 13.98
C LEU A 197 15.23 -4.58 12.49
N ASP A 198 14.32 -5.15 11.69
CA ASP A 198 14.50 -5.10 10.24
C ASP A 198 14.43 -3.63 9.77
N PRO A 199 15.20 -3.25 8.74
CA PRO A 199 15.20 -1.89 8.23
C PRO A 199 13.85 -1.52 7.59
N VAL A 200 13.55 -0.22 7.58
CA VAL A 200 12.29 0.33 7.04
C VAL A 200 12.55 1.04 5.72
N SER A 201 11.74 0.74 4.72
CA SER A 201 11.71 1.50 3.46
C SER A 201 10.33 2.14 3.31
N LEU A 202 10.25 3.36 2.75
CA LEU A 202 8.99 4.02 2.47
C LEU A 202 9.05 4.92 1.24
N SER A 203 7.88 5.13 0.64
CA SER A 203 7.59 6.23 -0.27
C SER A 203 6.44 7.08 0.28
N ALA A 204 6.43 8.37 -0.06
CA ALA A 204 5.34 9.28 0.26
C ALA A 204 5.12 10.25 -0.90
N ASP A 205 3.90 10.28 -1.42
CA ASP A 205 3.52 11.18 -2.51
C ASP A 205 3.19 12.56 -1.93
N LEU A 206 3.68 13.60 -2.61
CA LEU A 206 3.45 14.99 -2.22
C LEU A 206 2.43 15.61 -3.16
N LEU A 207 1.36 16.17 -2.59
CA LEU A 207 0.47 17.03 -3.36
C LEU A 207 1.19 18.32 -3.75
N ALA A 208 0.94 18.76 -4.98
CA ALA A 208 1.44 20.03 -5.47
C ALA A 208 0.95 21.16 -4.54
N ALA A 209 1.86 22.05 -4.14
CA ALA A 209 1.50 23.20 -3.33
C ALA A 209 0.45 24.03 -4.08
N ALA A 210 -0.71 24.25 -3.47
CA ALA A 210 -1.72 25.13 -4.03
C ALA A 210 -1.08 26.51 -4.26
N ARG A 211 -1.03 26.96 -5.52
CA ARG A 211 -0.62 28.32 -5.83
C ARG A 211 -1.60 29.26 -5.15
N GLN A 212 -1.14 29.99 -4.14
CA GLN A 212 -1.93 31.11 -3.62
C GLN A 212 -2.25 32.04 -4.79
N PRO A 213 -3.52 32.42 -4.99
CA PRO A 213 -3.84 33.42 -6.01
C PRO A 213 -3.10 34.70 -5.67
N SER A 214 -2.18 35.10 -6.55
CA SER A 214 -1.60 36.43 -6.51
C SER A 214 -2.77 37.41 -6.60
N LYS A 215 -2.95 38.23 -5.56
CA LYS A 215 -3.93 39.33 -5.57
C LYS A 215 -3.49 40.33 -6.63
N SER A 216 -3.98 40.18 -7.86
CA SER A 216 -4.02 41.27 -8.82
C SER A 216 -5.21 42.17 -8.48
N PRO A 217 -5.07 43.51 -8.51
CA PRO A 217 -6.12 44.42 -8.07
C PRO A 217 -7.34 44.34 -8.99
N ALA A 218 -8.51 44.48 -8.38
CA ALA A 218 -9.82 44.43 -9.02
C ALA A 218 -9.94 45.45 -10.17
N ASP A 219 -10.42 44.99 -11.31
CA ASP A 219 -10.96 45.84 -12.36
C ASP A 219 -12.49 45.74 -12.30
N GLU A 220 -13.14 46.85 -11.96
CA GLU A 220 -14.59 47.00 -11.96
C GLU A 220 -15.07 47.10 -13.41
N GLY A 221 -15.91 46.14 -13.84
CA GLY A 221 -16.34 46.10 -15.24
C GLY A 221 -17.60 45.29 -15.53
N LYS A 222 -18.74 45.85 -15.11
CA LYS A 222 -20.11 45.75 -15.67
C LYS A 222 -20.84 44.40 -15.80
N GLU A 223 -22.02 44.42 -15.18
CA GLU A 223 -23.20 43.58 -15.38
C GLU A 223 -23.58 43.38 -16.86
N GLY A 224 -23.95 42.14 -17.18
CA GLY A 224 -24.70 41.75 -18.37
C GLY A 224 -25.62 40.60 -18.01
N ASP A 225 -26.91 40.92 -17.86
CA ASP A 225 -28.02 39.99 -17.65
C ASP A 225 -28.06 38.88 -18.72
N GLY A 226 -28.33 37.67 -18.26
CA GLY A 226 -28.46 36.48 -19.10
C GLY A 226 -29.04 35.32 -18.31
N GLU A 227 -30.20 35.54 -17.68
CA GLU A 227 -31.02 34.52 -17.05
C GLU A 227 -31.43 33.47 -18.11
N GLN A 228 -30.86 32.27 -18.03
CA GLN A 228 -31.47 31.05 -18.57
C GLN A 228 -31.69 30.07 -17.42
N GLU A 229 -32.88 30.16 -16.84
CA GLU A 229 -33.47 29.10 -16.02
C GLU A 229 -33.54 27.79 -16.83
N LYS A 230 -32.59 26.89 -16.61
CA LYS A 230 -32.82 25.46 -16.82
C LYS A 230 -33.46 24.90 -15.57
N LYS A 231 -34.77 24.62 -15.67
CA LYS A 231 -35.56 23.89 -14.68
C LYS A 231 -34.95 22.51 -14.40
N ALA A 232 -34.10 22.40 -13.38
CA ALA A 232 -33.87 21.17 -12.67
C ALA A 232 -34.94 21.06 -11.58
N GLY A 233 -35.85 20.10 -11.72
CA GLY A 233 -36.77 19.73 -10.65
C GLY A 233 -35.96 19.33 -9.42
N LYS A 234 -35.96 20.16 -8.38
CA LYS A 234 -35.44 19.83 -7.05
C LYS A 234 -36.28 18.68 -6.47
N GLU A 235 -35.90 17.44 -6.74
CA GLU A 235 -36.17 16.36 -5.78
C GLU A 235 -35.31 16.63 -4.54
N LYS A 236 -35.92 17.25 -3.53
CA LYS A 236 -35.27 17.60 -2.26
C LYS A 236 -34.78 16.33 -1.53
N GLY A 237 -33.55 15.89 -1.82
CA GLY A 237 -32.87 14.80 -1.11
C GLY A 237 -31.77 14.09 -1.90
N LYS A 238 -31.80 14.12 -3.24
CA LYS A 238 -30.80 13.47 -4.10
C LYS A 238 -29.73 14.47 -4.55
N ALA A 239 -28.47 14.15 -4.29
CA ALA A 239 -27.31 14.85 -4.83
C ALA A 239 -26.73 14.07 -6.01
N ARG A 240 -26.24 14.78 -7.02
CA ARG A 240 -25.42 14.19 -8.08
C ARG A 240 -24.02 13.90 -7.53
N ILE A 241 -23.38 12.87 -8.05
CA ILE A 241 -21.96 12.60 -7.84
C ILE A 241 -21.18 13.42 -8.87
N GLU A 242 -20.23 14.23 -8.42
CA GLU A 242 -19.34 15.00 -9.30
C GLU A 242 -18.14 14.18 -9.74
N ASP A 243 -17.60 13.34 -8.84
CA ASP A 243 -16.55 12.36 -9.11
C ASP A 243 -16.60 11.26 -8.04
N ALA A 244 -16.10 10.06 -8.35
CA ALA A 244 -15.94 9.00 -7.38
C ALA A 244 -14.86 8.01 -7.79
N ALA A 245 -14.24 7.40 -6.77
CA ALA A 245 -13.28 6.31 -6.94
C ALA A 245 -13.71 5.10 -6.11
N LEU A 246 -13.60 3.92 -6.72
CA LEU A 246 -13.78 2.64 -6.08
C LEU A 246 -12.47 1.85 -6.16
N ASP A 247 -11.93 1.46 -5.01
CA ASP A 247 -10.75 0.62 -4.93
C ASP A 247 -11.13 -0.78 -4.45
N TRP A 248 -10.83 -1.80 -5.26
CA TRP A 248 -11.08 -3.20 -4.92
C TRP A 248 -10.05 -4.13 -5.53
N GLY A 249 -9.46 -5.01 -4.73
CA GLY A 249 -8.41 -5.95 -5.17
C GLY A 249 -8.95 -7.27 -5.73
N VAL A 250 -10.26 -7.49 -5.73
CA VAL A 250 -10.88 -8.81 -5.92
C VAL A 250 -10.59 -9.73 -4.73
N ARG A 251 -9.46 -10.44 -4.74
CA ARG A 251 -9.01 -11.29 -3.63
C ARG A 251 -7.50 -11.50 -3.70
N ARG A 252 -6.79 -11.26 -2.59
CA ARG A 252 -5.33 -11.40 -2.53
C ARG A 252 -4.83 -12.75 -3.04
N THR A 253 -5.33 -13.86 -2.50
CA THR A 253 -4.85 -15.19 -2.88
C THR A 253 -5.19 -15.56 -4.32
N PHE A 254 -6.18 -14.88 -4.92
CA PHE A 254 -6.44 -15.02 -6.36
C PHE A 254 -5.35 -14.30 -7.16
N ARG A 255 -5.02 -13.04 -6.82
CA ARG A 255 -3.89 -12.33 -7.45
C ARG A 255 -2.57 -13.09 -7.32
N GLU A 256 -2.28 -13.61 -6.13
CA GLU A 256 -1.08 -14.45 -5.89
C GLU A 256 -1.08 -15.73 -6.72
N TYR A 257 -2.25 -16.32 -6.96
CA TYR A 257 -2.37 -17.46 -7.88
C TYR A 257 -2.09 -17.03 -9.32
N VAL A 258 -2.68 -15.91 -9.78
CA VAL A 258 -2.50 -15.36 -11.13
C VAL A 258 -1.02 -15.11 -11.42
N THR A 259 -0.32 -14.36 -10.56
CA THR A 259 1.11 -14.05 -10.78
C THR A 259 2.05 -15.15 -10.29
N GLY A 260 1.52 -16.17 -9.63
CA GLY A 260 2.31 -17.26 -9.08
C GLY A 260 2.81 -18.23 -10.15
N SER A 261 3.71 -19.13 -9.75
CA SER A 261 4.32 -20.12 -10.66
C SER A 261 3.33 -21.11 -11.28
N LEU A 262 2.09 -21.20 -10.77
CA LEU A 262 1.06 -22.08 -11.30
C LEU A 262 0.35 -21.46 -12.49
N ALA A 263 -0.23 -20.27 -12.34
CA ALA A 263 -0.94 -19.63 -13.45
C ALA A 263 0.02 -18.88 -14.37
N GLN A 264 1.17 -18.41 -13.88
CA GLN A 264 2.17 -17.66 -14.65
C GLN A 264 1.53 -16.54 -15.48
N GLY A 265 0.52 -15.92 -14.90
CA GLY A 265 -0.36 -14.96 -15.53
C GLY A 265 -0.07 -13.54 -15.08
N GLU A 266 -0.96 -12.66 -15.52
CA GLU A 266 -0.91 -11.23 -15.26
C GLU A 266 -2.33 -10.66 -15.21
N TRP A 267 -2.43 -9.40 -14.80
CA TRP A 267 -3.64 -8.60 -14.99
C TRP A 267 -3.33 -7.38 -15.84
N GLN A 268 -4.33 -6.97 -16.60
CA GLN A 268 -4.28 -5.77 -17.44
C GLN A 268 -5.47 -4.88 -17.06
N LEU A 269 -5.19 -3.59 -16.90
CA LEU A 269 -6.20 -2.57 -16.66
C LEU A 269 -6.50 -1.81 -17.95
N ALA A 270 -7.76 -1.45 -18.13
CA ALA A 270 -8.22 -0.67 -19.27
C ALA A 270 -9.36 0.27 -18.86
N ASP A 271 -9.83 1.05 -19.83
CA ASP A 271 -11.04 1.88 -19.71
C ASP A 271 -11.00 2.89 -18.55
N GLY A 272 -9.81 3.37 -18.18
CA GLY A 272 -9.63 4.35 -17.09
C GLY A 272 -9.32 3.76 -15.72
N ALA A 273 -9.21 2.43 -15.58
CA ALA A 273 -8.77 1.81 -14.33
C ALA A 273 -7.28 2.09 -14.05
N GLU A 274 -6.95 2.34 -12.79
CA GLU A 274 -5.57 2.61 -12.33
C GLU A 274 -5.06 1.49 -11.42
N ASP A 275 -3.75 1.18 -11.53
CA ASP A 275 -3.12 0.07 -10.81
C ASP A 275 -2.46 0.54 -9.51
N GLY A 276 -3.00 0.11 -8.38
CA GLY A 276 -2.38 0.23 -7.06
C GLY A 276 -1.49 -0.98 -6.73
N GLY A 277 -1.21 -1.85 -7.69
CA GLY A 277 -0.41 -3.06 -7.58
C GLY A 277 -1.16 -4.27 -7.01
N ALA A 278 -1.91 -4.07 -5.92
CA ALA A 278 -2.80 -5.09 -5.34
C ALA A 278 -4.23 -4.61 -5.13
N LEU A 279 -4.53 -3.36 -5.48
CA LEU A 279 -5.86 -2.77 -5.51
C LEU A 279 -6.05 -2.13 -6.88
N PHE A 280 -7.22 -2.32 -7.48
CA PHE A 280 -7.57 -1.70 -8.75
C PHE A 280 -8.53 -0.56 -8.48
N ARG A 281 -8.20 0.63 -8.97
CA ARG A 281 -9.08 1.79 -8.89
C ARG A 281 -9.94 1.89 -10.13
N PHE A 282 -11.24 1.86 -9.94
CA PHE A 282 -12.24 2.24 -10.93
C PHE A 282 -12.58 3.71 -10.73
N THR A 283 -12.49 4.51 -11.80
CA THR A 283 -12.43 5.97 -11.77
C THR A 283 -13.72 6.61 -12.28
N SER A 284 -13.75 7.95 -12.29
CA SER A 284 -14.79 8.77 -12.93
C SER A 284 -16.20 8.40 -12.50
N GLY A 285 -16.37 8.02 -11.23
CA GLY A 285 -17.63 7.45 -10.79
C GLY A 285 -18.76 8.47 -10.83
N GLU A 286 -19.88 8.10 -11.44
CA GLU A 286 -21.04 8.95 -11.61
C GLU A 286 -22.31 8.29 -11.06
N GLY A 287 -23.34 9.10 -10.77
CA GLY A 287 -24.60 8.59 -10.26
C GLY A 287 -25.28 9.52 -9.27
N THR A 288 -25.98 8.92 -8.31
CA THR A 288 -26.81 9.68 -7.36
C THR A 288 -26.66 9.19 -5.92
N PHE A 289 -26.75 10.14 -4.99
CA PHE A 289 -26.79 9.89 -3.56
C PHE A 289 -28.05 10.50 -2.92
N ASP A 290 -28.92 9.67 -2.35
CA ASP A 290 -30.06 10.10 -1.52
C ASP A 290 -29.60 10.30 -0.07
N LYS A 291 -29.46 11.56 0.35
CA LYS A 291 -29.01 11.93 1.69
C LYS A 291 -29.96 11.45 2.79
N LYS A 292 -31.27 11.36 2.53
CA LYS A 292 -32.27 10.94 3.52
C LYS A 292 -32.29 9.44 3.68
N GLY A 293 -32.28 8.72 2.56
CA GLY A 293 -32.27 7.27 2.54
C GLY A 293 -30.89 6.63 2.76
N ARG A 294 -29.82 7.44 2.73
CA ARG A 294 -28.42 6.98 2.64
C ARG A 294 -28.24 5.96 1.52
N ARG A 295 -28.89 6.20 0.39
CA ARG A 295 -28.82 5.33 -0.78
C ARG A 295 -27.82 5.88 -1.77
N LEU A 296 -26.93 5.04 -2.23
CA LEU A 296 -25.97 5.34 -3.28
C LEU A 296 -26.26 4.43 -4.47
N ASP A 297 -26.26 4.99 -5.66
CA ASP A 297 -26.22 4.25 -6.91
C ASP A 297 -25.16 4.93 -7.79
N ALA A 298 -24.08 4.22 -8.09
CA ALA A 298 -22.92 4.74 -8.81
C ALA A 298 -22.37 3.72 -9.82
N SER A 299 -21.98 4.21 -10.99
CA SER A 299 -21.22 3.49 -12.02
C SER A 299 -19.81 4.06 -12.12
N PHE A 300 -18.84 3.23 -12.48
CA PHE A 300 -17.44 3.60 -12.56
C PHE A 300 -16.85 3.18 -13.91
N ASP A 301 -15.96 4.02 -14.42
CA ASP A 301 -15.08 3.67 -15.52
C ASP A 301 -14.05 2.64 -15.06
N GLY A 302 -13.59 1.82 -16.00
CA GLY A 302 -12.49 0.90 -15.80
C GLY A 302 -12.85 -0.57 -15.98
N SER A 303 -11.86 -1.34 -16.41
CA SER A 303 -11.93 -2.79 -16.42
C SER A 303 -10.61 -3.43 -16.01
N VAL A 304 -10.71 -4.64 -15.45
CA VAL A 304 -9.56 -5.49 -15.11
C VAL A 304 -9.72 -6.84 -15.80
N ARG A 305 -8.66 -7.31 -16.46
CA ARG A 305 -8.61 -8.63 -17.10
C ARG A 305 -7.46 -9.43 -16.53
N PHE A 306 -7.74 -10.59 -15.96
CA PHE A 306 -6.77 -11.57 -15.50
C PHE A 306 -6.59 -12.65 -16.56
N THR A 307 -5.36 -12.89 -16.97
CA THR A 307 -5.00 -13.95 -17.92
C THR A 307 -3.92 -14.85 -17.36
N GLY A 308 -3.95 -16.14 -17.66
CA GLY A 308 -2.89 -17.07 -17.27
C GLY A 308 -3.05 -18.46 -17.89
N ALA A 309 -2.17 -19.36 -17.49
CA ALA A 309 -2.22 -20.77 -17.86
C ALA A 309 -3.54 -21.44 -17.43
N HIS A 310 -3.77 -22.65 -17.93
CA HIS A 310 -4.94 -23.47 -17.62
C HIS A 310 -6.30 -22.85 -18.00
N GLY A 311 -6.30 -21.92 -18.97
CA GLY A 311 -7.52 -21.31 -19.49
C GLY A 311 -8.07 -20.16 -18.65
N LEU A 312 -7.26 -19.60 -17.73
CA LEU A 312 -7.63 -18.39 -17.01
C LEU A 312 -7.73 -17.20 -17.97
N ASP A 313 -8.95 -16.69 -18.17
CA ASP A 313 -9.23 -15.45 -18.89
C ASP A 313 -10.50 -14.82 -18.33
N LEU A 314 -10.35 -14.08 -17.23
CA LEU A 314 -11.43 -13.45 -16.47
C LEU A 314 -11.36 -11.93 -16.64
N ARG A 315 -12.40 -11.31 -17.22
CA ARG A 315 -12.56 -9.85 -17.27
C ARG A 315 -13.72 -9.39 -16.39
N LEU A 316 -13.49 -8.33 -15.64
CA LEU A 316 -14.50 -7.57 -14.91
C LEU A 316 -14.58 -6.16 -15.51
N SER A 317 -15.77 -5.72 -15.89
CA SER A 317 -16.04 -4.38 -16.46
C SER A 317 -17.39 -3.84 -16.01
N GLU A 318 -17.76 -2.62 -16.43
CA GLU A 318 -19.07 -2.02 -16.11
C GLU A 318 -19.37 -2.06 -14.61
N VAL A 319 -18.41 -1.59 -13.82
CA VAL A 319 -18.45 -1.73 -12.36
C VAL A 319 -19.47 -0.77 -11.78
N THR A 320 -20.36 -1.29 -10.94
CA THR A 320 -21.38 -0.49 -10.26
C THR A 320 -21.45 -0.80 -8.77
N VAL A 321 -21.77 0.22 -7.99
CA VAL A 321 -21.99 0.12 -6.55
C VAL A 321 -23.39 0.60 -6.23
N ARG A 322 -24.13 -0.22 -5.50
CA ARG A 322 -25.40 0.17 -4.89
C ARG A 322 -25.34 0.00 -3.39
N VAL A 323 -25.62 1.05 -2.64
CA VAL A 323 -25.76 0.99 -1.18
C VAL A 323 -27.20 1.27 -0.80
N GLU A 324 -27.82 0.36 -0.08
CA GLU A 324 -29.16 0.51 0.49
C GLU A 324 -29.20 -0.15 1.88
N ASP A 325 -29.96 0.44 2.81
CA ASP A 325 -30.16 -0.10 4.16
C ASP A 325 -28.85 -0.43 4.93
N GLY A 326 -27.76 0.28 4.62
CA GLY A 326 -26.44 0.11 5.23
C GLY A 326 -25.65 -1.10 4.73
N GLU A 327 -26.08 -1.74 3.64
CA GLU A 327 -25.36 -2.78 2.91
C GLU A 327 -25.06 -2.32 1.49
N GLY A 328 -23.79 -2.45 1.08
CA GLY A 328 -23.34 -2.20 -0.28
C GLY A 328 -23.28 -3.49 -1.08
N THR A 329 -23.60 -3.42 -2.37
CA THR A 329 -23.38 -4.47 -3.36
C THR A 329 -22.51 -3.93 -4.47
N LEU A 330 -21.38 -4.59 -4.74
CA LEU A 330 -20.54 -4.35 -5.90
C LEU A 330 -20.96 -5.31 -7.02
N ARG A 331 -21.23 -4.78 -8.21
CA ARG A 331 -21.57 -5.55 -9.40
C ARG A 331 -20.61 -5.23 -10.53
N ALA A 332 -20.48 -6.17 -11.46
CA ALA A 332 -19.72 -5.99 -12.68
C ALA A 332 -20.30 -6.91 -13.76
N ASP A 333 -20.03 -6.55 -15.01
CA ASP A 333 -20.07 -7.50 -16.11
C ASP A 333 -18.86 -8.43 -15.99
N VAL A 334 -19.12 -9.73 -16.09
CA VAL A 334 -18.11 -10.78 -15.99
C VAL A 334 -18.00 -11.48 -17.32
N ARG A 335 -16.78 -11.62 -17.83
CA ARG A 335 -16.46 -12.49 -18.95
C ARG A 335 -15.42 -13.51 -18.52
N ASP A 336 -15.72 -14.79 -18.64
CA ASP A 336 -14.82 -15.90 -18.31
C ASP A 336 -14.72 -16.88 -19.48
N ALA A 337 -13.52 -17.03 -20.05
CA ALA A 337 -13.22 -17.96 -21.15
C ALA A 337 -14.22 -17.95 -22.34
N GLY A 338 -14.90 -16.82 -22.58
CA GLY A 338 -15.87 -16.63 -23.66
C GLY A 338 -17.34 -16.63 -23.23
N GLU A 339 -17.65 -17.07 -22.02
CA GLU A 339 -18.97 -16.87 -21.39
C GLU A 339 -19.06 -15.46 -20.82
N ALA A 340 -20.23 -14.81 -20.93
CA ALA A 340 -20.46 -13.47 -20.42
C ALA A 340 -21.74 -13.43 -19.58
N ALA A 341 -21.68 -12.75 -18.46
CA ALA A 341 -22.81 -12.47 -17.59
C ALA A 341 -22.78 -10.99 -17.21
N GLU A 342 -23.89 -10.31 -17.42
CA GLU A 342 -24.01 -8.88 -17.14
C GLU A 342 -24.49 -8.64 -15.70
N ASN A 343 -24.04 -7.52 -15.12
CA ASN A 343 -24.49 -6.99 -13.84
C ASN A 343 -24.49 -8.03 -12.70
N VAL A 344 -23.46 -8.86 -12.64
CA VAL A 344 -23.32 -9.93 -11.66
C VAL A 344 -23.02 -9.31 -10.29
N PRO A 345 -23.81 -9.58 -9.24
CA PRO A 345 -23.48 -9.10 -7.91
C PRO A 345 -22.33 -9.92 -7.35
N LEU A 346 -21.11 -9.37 -7.38
CA LEU A 346 -19.90 -10.10 -7.01
C LEU A 346 -19.76 -10.21 -5.48
N VAL A 347 -19.82 -9.08 -4.79
CA VAL A 347 -19.64 -9.01 -3.33
C VAL A 347 -20.66 -8.10 -2.67
N THR A 348 -20.96 -8.38 -1.39
CA THR A 348 -21.60 -7.42 -0.49
C THR A 348 -20.64 -6.94 0.57
N PHE A 349 -20.81 -5.71 1.04
CA PHE A 349 -19.94 -5.08 2.04
C PHE A 349 -20.74 -4.20 3.01
N ALA A 350 -20.19 -3.98 4.21
CA ALA A 350 -20.84 -3.17 5.23
C ALA A 350 -20.72 -1.67 4.90
N ALA A 351 -21.84 -0.95 4.95
CA ALA A 351 -21.94 0.44 4.49
C ALA A 351 -22.81 1.30 5.44
N LYS A 352 -22.88 0.92 6.72
CA LYS A 352 -23.79 1.52 7.73
C LYS A 352 -23.49 3.00 8.02
N GLU A 353 -22.27 3.43 7.72
CA GLU A 353 -21.75 4.75 8.08
C GLU A 353 -21.64 5.72 6.90
N LEU A 354 -22.32 5.47 5.77
CA LEU A 354 -22.34 6.43 4.66
C LEU A 354 -22.86 7.80 5.13
N LYS A 355 -21.93 8.74 5.26
CA LYS A 355 -22.15 10.13 5.62
C LYS A 355 -21.23 10.97 4.75
N ALA A 356 -21.74 12.13 4.35
CA ALA A 356 -20.95 13.13 3.67
C ALA A 356 -20.34 14.06 4.72
N GLU A 357 -19.02 14.21 4.70
CA GLU A 357 -18.24 15.16 5.47
C GLU A 357 -17.50 16.05 4.47
N ASP A 358 -17.68 17.37 4.58
CA ASP A 358 -17.05 18.35 3.66
C ASP A 358 -17.19 18.03 2.17
N GLY A 359 -18.39 17.57 1.77
CA GLY A 359 -18.69 17.23 0.38
C GLY A 359 -18.23 15.85 -0.06
N LEU A 360 -17.51 15.11 0.78
CA LEU A 360 -16.95 13.79 0.48
C LEU A 360 -17.62 12.69 1.31
N ILE A 361 -18.02 11.60 0.67
CA ILE A 361 -18.38 10.36 1.36
C ILE A 361 -17.19 9.42 1.24
N THR A 362 -16.71 8.89 2.36
CA THR A 362 -15.65 7.89 2.37
C THR A 362 -16.10 6.63 3.09
N LEU A 363 -15.83 5.49 2.47
CA LEU A 363 -15.88 4.17 3.08
C LEU A 363 -14.52 3.54 2.88
N THR A 364 -13.78 3.32 3.95
CA THR A 364 -12.41 2.79 3.87
C THR A 364 -12.41 1.33 4.31
N GLU A 365 -11.88 0.47 3.44
CA GLU A 365 -11.61 -0.95 3.71
C GLU A 365 -12.83 -1.70 4.29
N ALA A 366 -14.02 -1.48 3.72
CA ALA A 366 -15.23 -2.15 4.16
C ALA A 366 -15.13 -3.67 3.91
N PRO A 367 -15.27 -4.52 4.95
CA PRO A 367 -15.18 -5.96 4.79
C PRO A 367 -16.20 -6.48 3.77
N ALA A 368 -15.71 -7.15 2.74
CA ALA A 368 -16.52 -7.67 1.65
C ALA A 368 -16.63 -9.20 1.69
N LYS A 369 -17.79 -9.70 1.28
CA LYS A 369 -18.08 -11.13 1.20
C LYS A 369 -18.62 -11.49 -0.17
N LEU A 370 -18.14 -12.60 -0.70
CA LEU A 370 -18.58 -13.14 -1.98
C LEU A 370 -20.06 -13.53 -1.94
N THR A 371 -20.83 -13.15 -2.95
CA THR A 371 -22.22 -13.62 -3.08
C THR A 371 -22.27 -15.04 -3.67
N ALA A 372 -23.48 -15.61 -3.79
CA ALA A 372 -23.65 -16.86 -4.53
C ALA A 372 -23.37 -16.69 -6.04
N LYS A 373 -23.80 -15.57 -6.63
CA LYS A 373 -23.56 -15.28 -8.05
C LYS A 373 -22.11 -14.90 -8.34
N GLY A 374 -21.47 -14.20 -7.41
CA GLY A 374 -20.02 -14.00 -7.45
C GLY A 374 -19.29 -15.35 -7.42
N ALA A 375 -19.66 -16.27 -6.55
CA ALA A 375 -19.06 -17.62 -6.52
C ALA A 375 -19.20 -18.36 -7.87
N GLU A 376 -20.36 -18.30 -8.52
CA GLU A 376 -20.56 -18.85 -9.86
C GLU A 376 -19.61 -18.20 -10.89
N ALA A 377 -19.47 -16.86 -10.85
CA ALA A 377 -18.59 -16.09 -11.73
C ALA A 377 -17.08 -16.39 -11.56
N PHE A 378 -16.66 -16.94 -10.42
CA PHE A 378 -15.29 -17.44 -10.18
C PHE A 378 -15.21 -18.97 -10.32
N GLY A 379 -16.01 -19.57 -11.22
CA GLY A 379 -15.99 -21.01 -11.49
C GLY A 379 -16.33 -21.90 -10.28
N SER A 380 -17.05 -21.36 -9.29
CA SER A 380 -17.33 -22.02 -8.00
C SER A 380 -16.09 -22.44 -7.19
N LEU A 381 -14.92 -21.85 -7.47
CA LEU A 381 -13.69 -22.06 -6.69
C LEU A 381 -13.85 -21.61 -5.23
N TYR A 382 -14.69 -20.60 -5.01
CA TYR A 382 -15.01 -20.04 -3.71
C TYR A 382 -16.48 -20.23 -3.39
N ARG A 383 -16.81 -20.24 -2.10
CA ARG A 383 -18.18 -20.40 -1.63
C ARG A 383 -18.80 -19.04 -1.34
N LYS A 384 -20.14 -18.95 -1.39
CA LYS A 384 -20.86 -17.80 -0.83
C LYS A 384 -20.37 -17.50 0.58
N GLY A 385 -20.15 -16.23 0.87
CA GLY A 385 -19.70 -15.75 2.17
C GLY A 385 -18.18 -15.82 2.38
N THR A 386 -17.42 -16.36 1.42
CA THR A 386 -15.96 -16.26 1.42
C THR A 386 -15.54 -14.79 1.53
N ALA A 387 -14.64 -14.49 2.46
CA ALA A 387 -14.07 -13.17 2.60
C ALA A 387 -13.26 -12.82 1.33
N MET A 388 -13.58 -11.67 0.77
CA MET A 388 -12.88 -11.08 -0.37
C MET A 388 -12.05 -9.90 0.11
N ASP A 389 -11.25 -9.32 -0.78
CA ASP A 389 -10.58 -8.07 -0.43
C ASP A 389 -11.64 -7.00 -0.12
N PRO A 390 -11.41 -6.17 0.91
CA PRO A 390 -12.36 -5.15 1.31
C PRO A 390 -12.55 -4.11 0.20
N VAL A 391 -13.68 -3.42 0.25
CA VAL A 391 -14.05 -2.37 -0.70
C VAL A 391 -13.79 -1.01 -0.08
N SER A 392 -13.03 -0.17 -0.78
CA SER A 392 -12.85 1.24 -0.44
C SER A 392 -13.57 2.11 -1.48
N LEU A 393 -14.29 3.12 -1.03
CA LEU A 393 -15.13 3.96 -1.89
C LEU A 393 -15.02 5.42 -1.43
N ALA A 394 -14.77 6.33 -2.37
CA ALA A 394 -14.78 7.76 -2.14
C ALA A 394 -15.70 8.43 -3.17
N VAL A 395 -16.65 9.26 -2.71
CA VAL A 395 -17.66 9.91 -3.55
C VAL A 395 -17.68 11.40 -3.27
N ALA A 396 -17.26 12.20 -4.24
CA ALA A 396 -17.33 13.66 -4.22
C ALA A 396 -18.73 14.12 -4.64
N LEU A 397 -19.40 14.86 -3.76
CA LEU A 397 -20.72 15.46 -3.98
C LEU A 397 -20.65 16.93 -4.39
N ASP A 398 -19.45 17.50 -4.42
CA ASP A 398 -19.16 18.84 -4.94
C ASP A 398 -17.75 18.89 -5.55
N GLU A 399 -17.51 19.88 -6.42
CA GLU A 399 -16.25 20.03 -7.18
C GLU A 399 -15.01 20.34 -6.33
N LYS A 400 -15.19 20.68 -5.05
CA LYS A 400 -14.08 21.04 -4.15
C LYS A 400 -13.59 19.83 -3.34
N ALA A 401 -14.42 18.80 -3.22
CA ALA A 401 -14.05 17.56 -2.55
C ALA A 401 -12.92 16.86 -3.32
N VAL A 402 -11.83 16.56 -2.62
CA VAL A 402 -10.66 15.90 -3.19
C VAL A 402 -10.70 14.41 -2.83
N LEU A 403 -10.64 13.54 -3.84
CA LEU A 403 -10.58 12.10 -3.63
C LEU A 403 -9.24 11.69 -2.99
N PRO A 404 -9.22 10.63 -2.14
CA PRO A 404 -7.98 10.10 -1.60
C PRO A 404 -7.09 9.55 -2.72
N ALA A 405 -5.76 9.62 -2.54
CA ALA A 405 -4.82 8.99 -3.46
C ALA A 405 -5.06 7.47 -3.53
N LEU A 406 -4.76 6.87 -4.67
CA LEU A 406 -4.80 5.42 -4.86
C LEU A 406 -3.87 4.75 -3.86
N PRO A 407 -4.36 3.78 -3.06
CA PRO A 407 -3.49 2.94 -2.27
C PRO A 407 -2.40 2.28 -3.12
N ASP A 408 -1.13 2.66 -2.92
CA ASP A 408 0.02 2.01 -3.54
C ASP A 408 0.42 0.79 -2.70
N LEU A 409 -0.02 -0.38 -3.14
CA LEU A 409 0.44 -1.66 -2.65
C LEU A 409 1.56 -2.25 -3.52
N GLY A 410 1.93 -1.59 -4.62
CA GLY A 410 2.93 -2.00 -5.60
C GLY A 410 2.74 -3.39 -6.21
N SER A 411 3.42 -3.66 -7.31
CA SER A 411 3.64 -5.05 -7.72
C SER A 411 4.65 -5.68 -6.76
N ALA A 412 4.56 -6.99 -6.51
CA ALA A 412 5.67 -7.69 -5.88
C ALA A 412 6.87 -7.54 -6.83
N ASP A 413 7.94 -6.87 -6.38
CA ASP A 413 9.18 -6.81 -7.14
C ASP A 413 9.58 -8.26 -7.43
N THR A 414 9.51 -8.66 -8.71
CA THR A 414 10.31 -9.80 -9.16
C THR A 414 11.74 -9.41 -8.84
N PRO A 415 12.49 -10.17 -8.05
CA PRO A 415 13.86 -9.80 -7.72
C PRO A 415 14.58 -9.48 -9.03
N ALA A 416 15.00 -8.22 -9.21
CA ALA A 416 15.97 -7.89 -10.21
C ALA A 416 17.15 -8.83 -9.93
N ALA A 417 17.50 -9.67 -10.91
CA ALA A 417 18.62 -10.58 -10.81
C ALA A 417 19.80 -9.79 -10.26
N SER A 418 20.25 -10.17 -9.06
CA SER A 418 21.51 -9.69 -8.52
C SER A 418 22.55 -9.90 -9.63
N PRO A 419 23.38 -8.91 -9.97
CA PRO A 419 24.44 -9.15 -10.95
C PRO A 419 25.25 -10.34 -10.45
N GLU A 420 25.28 -11.37 -11.27
CA GLU A 420 26.10 -12.55 -11.07
C GLU A 420 27.54 -12.07 -10.87
N PRO A 421 28.26 -12.50 -9.83
CA PRO A 421 29.66 -12.10 -9.67
C PRO A 421 30.41 -12.55 -10.93
N GLU A 422 30.99 -11.57 -11.62
CA GLU A 422 31.86 -11.76 -12.76
C GLU A 422 32.93 -12.80 -12.38
N GLU A 423 32.86 -13.97 -13.02
CA GLU A 423 33.77 -15.08 -12.80
C GLU A 423 35.18 -14.62 -13.16
N ALA A 424 35.96 -14.32 -12.11
CA ALA A 424 37.34 -13.91 -12.26
C ALA A 424 38.11 -15.04 -12.95
N ALA A 425 38.56 -14.75 -14.18
CA ALA A 425 39.43 -15.60 -14.97
C ALA A 425 40.68 -15.99 -14.16
N ALA A 426 40.76 -17.25 -13.75
CA ALA A 426 41.99 -17.85 -13.23
C ALA A 426 42.72 -18.56 -14.38
N LYS A 427 43.88 -18.00 -14.72
CA LYS A 427 44.86 -18.56 -15.67
C LYS A 427 45.46 -19.86 -15.12
N GLU A 428 45.46 -20.87 -15.98
CA GLU A 428 46.47 -21.92 -16.23
C GLU A 428 47.63 -22.08 -15.22
N ALA A 429 47.78 -23.29 -14.65
CA ALA A 429 48.91 -24.21 -14.88
C ALA A 429 49.23 -25.15 -13.69
N ALA A 430 49.65 -26.35 -14.07
CA ALA A 430 50.52 -27.29 -13.36
C ALA A 430 49.91 -28.26 -12.31
N GLU A 431 49.73 -29.51 -12.76
CA GLU A 431 49.92 -30.69 -11.91
C GLU A 431 51.28 -30.64 -11.18
N PRO A 432 51.35 -31.23 -9.98
CA PRO A 432 52.51 -31.99 -9.60
C PRO A 432 52.17 -33.46 -9.39
N ALA A 433 53.08 -34.27 -9.90
CA ALA A 433 53.18 -35.71 -9.75
C ALA A 433 53.29 -36.16 -8.29
N ALA A 434 52.90 -37.42 -8.07
CA ALA A 434 52.96 -38.14 -6.80
C ALA A 434 54.40 -38.52 -6.36
N ALA A 435 54.60 -38.64 -5.04
CA ALA A 435 55.59 -39.50 -4.38
C ALA A 435 55.12 -39.75 -2.92
N GLY A 436 55.09 -40.95 -2.32
CA GLY A 436 55.46 -42.29 -2.79
C GLY A 436 55.22 -43.37 -1.70
N SER A 437 55.48 -44.63 -2.09
CA SER A 437 55.60 -45.88 -1.28
C SER A 437 54.29 -46.45 -0.67
N SER A 438 53.93 -47.74 -0.74
CA SER A 438 54.63 -48.96 -1.15
C SER A 438 53.64 -50.13 -1.41
N SER A 439 53.76 -50.75 -2.59
CA SER A 439 53.66 -52.21 -2.88
C SER A 439 52.32 -52.98 -2.68
N PRO A 440 52.12 -54.15 -3.35
CA PRO A 440 52.05 -54.34 -4.81
C PRO A 440 50.87 -55.26 -5.27
N ALA A 441 50.68 -55.30 -6.60
CA ALA A 441 50.20 -56.44 -7.42
C ALA A 441 48.72 -56.88 -7.28
N LEU A 442 47.95 -57.20 -8.33
CA LEU A 442 48.09 -57.38 -9.79
C LEU A 442 46.63 -57.50 -10.36
N PRO A 443 46.39 -57.59 -11.68
CA PRO A 443 45.35 -56.84 -12.39
C PRO A 443 44.22 -57.72 -12.93
N LEU A 444 43.08 -57.12 -13.32
CA LEU A 444 42.29 -57.62 -14.44
C LEU A 444 41.75 -56.45 -15.27
N ALA A 445 41.87 -56.64 -16.57
CA ALA A 445 41.77 -55.67 -17.63
C ALA A 445 40.41 -55.74 -18.32
N VAL A 446 39.99 -54.58 -18.85
CA VAL A 446 39.36 -54.36 -20.17
C VAL A 446 37.92 -54.86 -20.43
N GLY A 447 37.16 -53.95 -21.05
CA GLY A 447 36.12 -54.26 -22.03
C GLY A 447 34.75 -53.72 -21.64
N ALA A 448 34.35 -52.52 -22.08
CA ALA A 448 33.74 -52.25 -23.39
C ALA A 448 32.49 -53.09 -23.66
N GLY A 449 31.34 -52.44 -23.86
CA GLY A 449 30.16 -53.12 -24.40
C GLY A 449 28.84 -52.46 -24.06
N VAL A 450 28.45 -51.49 -24.89
CA VAL A 450 27.06 -51.07 -25.11
C VAL A 450 26.19 -52.29 -25.44
N VAL A 451 24.92 -52.32 -24.97
CA VAL A 451 23.71 -52.61 -25.77
C VAL A 451 22.48 -52.69 -24.84
N ALA A 452 21.44 -51.99 -25.28
CA ALA A 452 20.10 -51.94 -24.72
C ALA A 452 19.25 -53.20 -25.01
N LEU A 453 17.99 -53.16 -24.57
CA LEU A 453 16.88 -54.13 -24.75
C LEU A 453 16.80 -55.19 -23.64
N ALA A 454 15.65 -55.71 -23.25
CA ALA A 454 14.24 -55.31 -23.31
C ALA A 454 13.48 -56.32 -22.45
N ALA A 455 12.27 -55.93 -22.05
CA ALA A 455 11.10 -56.79 -21.90
C ALA A 455 11.10 -57.99 -20.91
N ALA A 456 10.23 -57.81 -19.90
CA ALA A 456 9.11 -58.70 -19.60
C ALA A 456 9.37 -60.09 -19.00
N GLY A 457 8.76 -60.30 -17.82
CA GLY A 457 7.70 -61.29 -17.72
C GLY A 457 7.87 -62.42 -16.70
N GLY A 458 6.88 -62.53 -15.80
CA GLY A 458 6.51 -63.75 -15.05
C GLY A 458 7.29 -63.94 -13.74
N GLY A 459 6.68 -64.29 -12.61
CA GLY A 459 5.34 -64.80 -12.34
C GLY A 459 5.43 -65.77 -11.15
N LEU A 460 4.33 -65.83 -10.38
CA LEU A 460 3.98 -66.81 -9.33
C LEU A 460 4.76 -66.75 -7.99
N VAL A 461 4.15 -66.47 -6.81
CA VAL A 461 2.94 -66.96 -6.09
C VAL A 461 3.30 -68.02 -5.03
N ILE A 462 2.46 -68.04 -3.98
CA ILE A 462 2.29 -68.99 -2.87
C ILE A 462 2.91 -68.48 -1.55
N ALA A 463 2.18 -67.77 -0.68
CA ALA A 463 0.96 -68.08 0.09
C ALA A 463 1.18 -69.05 1.27
N ARG A 464 0.76 -68.59 2.47
CA ARG A 464 0.16 -69.32 3.63
C ARG A 464 0.59 -68.63 4.93
N LYS A 465 -0.18 -68.49 6.00
CA LYS A 465 -1.60 -68.73 6.38
C LYS A 465 -1.71 -68.08 7.78
N ARG A 466 -2.53 -67.06 7.98
CA ARG A 466 -3.79 -67.04 8.79
C ARG A 466 -3.82 -67.93 10.06
N ARG A 467 -4.10 -67.23 11.18
CA ARG A 467 -4.58 -67.66 12.51
C ARG A 467 -5.78 -68.62 12.48
N PRO A 468 -6.09 -69.32 13.58
CA PRO A 468 -7.08 -68.86 14.59
C PRO A 468 -6.55 -69.10 16.04
N ALA A 469 -7.15 -68.66 17.14
CA ALA A 469 -8.48 -68.14 17.45
C ALA A 469 -8.37 -66.98 18.44
#